data_AF-A0A0A9BPN2-F1
#
_entry.id   AF-A0A0A9BPN2-F1
#
_cell.length_a   1.000
_cell.length_b   1.000
_cell.length_c   1.000
_cell.angle_alpha   90.00
_cell.angle_beta   90.00
_cell.angle_gamma   90.00
#
_symmetry.space_group_name_H-M   'P 1'
#
loop_
_entity.id
_entity.type
_entity.pdbx_description
1 polymer ?
#
loop_
_entity_poly.entity_id
_entity_poly.type
_entity_poly.pdbx_seq_one_letter_code
_entity_poly.pdbx_strand_id
1 'polypeptide(L)'
;MDDYVDEYFSVERFRKTYAGVFKPMTSKDHWPRVDLGYKIRKPKLRRKPGRPRVARIKASDEPGKRTKRKCTECNEEGHWAKYCPGGPTASQKRRLSSSENASGEGSNDPITAHTSK
;
A
#
# COMPACT_ATOMS: atom_id res chain seq x y z
N MET A 1 -6.66 -63.33 -18.56
CA MET A 1 -6.33 -62.19 -17.66
C MET A 1 -6.87 -60.88 -18.21
N ASP A 2 -7.31 -60.86 -19.48
CA ASP A 2 -7.84 -59.67 -20.16
C ASP A 2 -9.36 -59.51 -20.03
N ASP A 3 -10.08 -60.47 -19.44
CA ASP A 3 -11.55 -60.47 -19.30
C ASP A 3 -12.08 -59.55 -18.18
N TYR A 4 -11.21 -58.93 -17.38
CA TYR A 4 -11.58 -58.06 -16.25
C TYR A 4 -11.32 -56.56 -16.52
N VAL A 5 -10.71 -56.22 -17.65
CA VAL A 5 -10.39 -54.83 -18.01
C VAL A 5 -11.42 -54.32 -18.99
N ASP A 6 -12.19 -53.32 -18.57
CA ASP A 6 -13.16 -52.65 -19.45
C ASP A 6 -12.44 -52.03 -20.66
N GLU A 7 -13.05 -52.12 -21.85
CA GLU A 7 -12.55 -51.54 -23.10
C GLU A 7 -12.20 -50.04 -22.96
N TYR A 8 -12.84 -49.35 -22.02
CA TYR A 8 -12.57 -47.96 -21.70
C TYR A 8 -11.12 -47.69 -21.26
N PHE A 9 -10.44 -48.67 -20.67
CA PHE A 9 -9.04 -48.58 -20.25
C PHE A 9 -8.04 -48.99 -21.35
N SER A 10 -8.51 -49.20 -22.59
CA SER A 10 -7.63 -49.49 -23.72
C SER A 10 -6.75 -48.30 -24.11
N VAL A 11 -5.56 -48.59 -24.65
CA VAL A 11 -4.64 -47.59 -25.19
C VAL A 11 -5.29 -46.80 -26.33
N GLU A 12 -6.20 -47.43 -27.08
CA GLU A 12 -6.96 -46.76 -28.13
C GLU A 12 -7.84 -45.63 -27.57
N ARG A 13 -8.57 -45.88 -26.48
CA ARG A 13 -9.39 -44.88 -25.79
C ARG A 13 -8.52 -43.77 -25.22
N PHE A 14 -7.37 -44.10 -24.62
CA PHE A 14 -6.40 -43.12 -24.14
C PHE A 14 -5.87 -42.21 -25.27
N ARG A 15 -5.55 -42.76 -26.44
CA ARG A 15 -5.13 -41.96 -27.59
C ARG A 15 -6.28 -41.08 -28.09
N LYS A 16 -7.51 -41.60 -28.14
CA LYS A 16 -8.70 -40.85 -28.55
C LYS A 16 -9.02 -39.69 -27.62
N THR A 17 -8.90 -39.86 -26.29
CA THR A 17 -9.18 -38.79 -25.32
C THR A 17 -8.22 -37.61 -25.45
N TYR A 18 -6.95 -37.88 -25.73
CA TYR A 18 -5.92 -36.85 -25.91
C TYR A 18 -5.59 -36.52 -27.38
N ALA A 19 -6.35 -37.05 -28.35
CA ALA A 19 -6.16 -36.76 -29.77
C ALA A 19 -6.49 -35.30 -30.14
N GLY A 20 -7.22 -34.59 -29.27
CA GLY A 20 -7.56 -33.20 -29.47
C GLY A 20 -6.31 -32.31 -29.50
N VAL A 21 -6.06 -31.67 -30.64
CA VAL A 21 -5.00 -30.67 -30.76
C VAL A 21 -5.54 -29.32 -30.31
N PHE A 22 -4.97 -28.77 -29.24
CA PHE A 22 -5.21 -27.38 -28.87
C PHE A 22 -4.55 -26.48 -29.89
N LYS A 23 -5.34 -25.66 -30.58
CA LYS A 23 -4.79 -24.58 -31.40
C LYS A 23 -4.08 -23.59 -30.46
N PRO A 24 -2.83 -23.20 -30.74
CA PRO A 24 -2.16 -22.20 -29.94
C PRO A 24 -3.00 -20.91 -29.96
N MET A 25 -3.14 -20.29 -28.78
CA MET A 25 -3.82 -19.01 -28.68
C MET A 25 -3.04 -17.98 -29.52
N THR A 26 -3.73 -17.27 -30.40
CA THR A 26 -3.12 -16.21 -31.21
C THR A 26 -2.60 -15.08 -30.31
N SER A 27 -1.54 -14.38 -30.74
CA SER A 27 -1.06 -13.16 -30.04
C SER A 27 -2.23 -12.24 -29.73
N LYS A 28 -2.11 -11.51 -28.62
CA LYS A 28 -3.09 -10.50 -28.17
C LYS A 28 -3.45 -9.50 -29.29
N ASP A 29 -2.52 -9.26 -30.21
CA ASP A 29 -2.70 -8.35 -31.35
C ASP A 29 -3.76 -8.82 -32.34
N HIS A 30 -4.04 -10.11 -32.41
CA HIS A 30 -5.05 -10.70 -33.30
C HIS A 30 -6.45 -10.78 -32.66
N TRP A 31 -6.59 -10.38 -31.40
CA TRP A 31 -7.89 -10.44 -30.74
C TRP A 31 -8.82 -9.37 -31.32
N PRO A 32 -10.03 -9.74 -31.78
CA PRO A 32 -10.97 -8.75 -32.27
C PRO A 32 -11.33 -7.78 -31.14
N ARG A 33 -11.30 -6.48 -31.44
CA ARG A 33 -11.82 -5.47 -30.52
C ARG A 33 -13.33 -5.54 -30.53
N VAL A 34 -13.89 -6.28 -29.59
CA VAL A 34 -15.34 -6.38 -29.40
C VAL A 34 -15.80 -5.24 -28.50
N ASP A 35 -16.73 -4.42 -28.99
CA ASP A 35 -17.48 -3.51 -28.13
C ASP A 35 -18.58 -4.27 -27.41
N LEU A 36 -18.46 -4.39 -26.09
CA LEU A 36 -19.38 -5.16 -25.26
C LEU A 36 -20.70 -4.42 -24.99
N GLY A 37 -20.82 -3.14 -25.37
CA GLY A 37 -22.00 -2.33 -25.09
C GLY A 37 -22.18 -1.96 -23.62
N TYR A 38 -21.34 -2.50 -22.72
CA TYR A 38 -21.25 -2.12 -21.32
C TYR A 38 -19.80 -2.08 -20.84
N LYS A 39 -19.53 -1.18 -19.89
CA LYS A 39 -18.20 -1.06 -19.29
C LYS A 39 -18.04 -2.08 -18.17
N ILE A 40 -17.16 -3.06 -18.36
CA ILE A 40 -16.72 -3.95 -17.26
C ILE A 40 -16.02 -3.07 -16.21
N ARG A 41 -16.68 -2.84 -15.08
CA ARG A 41 -16.10 -2.12 -13.94
C ARG A 41 -15.35 -3.10 -13.07
N LYS A 42 -14.15 -2.72 -12.64
CA LYS A 42 -13.42 -3.47 -11.60
C LYS A 42 -14.32 -3.66 -10.37
N PRO A 43 -14.29 -4.82 -9.70
CA PRO A 43 -14.96 -4.99 -8.42
C PRO A 43 -14.54 -3.90 -7.43
N LYS A 44 -15.47 -3.51 -6.54
CA LYS A 44 -15.14 -2.60 -5.44
C LYS A 44 -14.34 -3.37 -4.39
N LEU A 45 -13.01 -3.30 -4.45
CA LEU A 45 -12.15 -3.88 -3.42
C LEU A 45 -12.28 -3.07 -2.12
N ARG A 46 -12.63 -3.73 -1.02
CA ARG A 46 -12.49 -3.15 0.33
C ARG A 46 -11.02 -3.27 0.76
N ARG A 47 -10.50 -2.25 1.45
CA ARG A 47 -9.21 -2.37 2.12
C ARG A 47 -9.31 -3.50 3.14
N LYS A 48 -8.38 -4.45 3.10
CA LYS A 48 -8.27 -5.48 4.13
C LYS A 48 -8.04 -4.78 5.48
N PRO A 49 -8.57 -5.33 6.61
CA PRO A 49 -8.18 -4.87 7.92
C PRO A 49 -6.65 -4.83 8.02
N GLY A 50 -6.11 -3.74 8.56
CA GLY A 50 -4.68 -3.63 8.81
C GLY A 50 -4.23 -4.63 9.86
N ARG A 51 -2.92 -4.60 10.17
CA ARG A 51 -2.37 -5.39 11.28
C ARG A 51 -3.14 -5.08 12.57
N PRO A 52 -3.58 -6.09 13.34
CA PRO A 52 -4.14 -5.87 14.67
C PRO A 52 -3.19 -5.05 15.54
N ARG A 53 -3.74 -4.16 16.37
CA ARG A 53 -2.94 -3.38 17.32
C ARG A 53 -2.33 -4.34 18.34
N VAL A 54 -1.03 -4.22 18.58
CA VAL A 54 -0.35 -4.96 19.67
C VAL A 54 -0.78 -4.41 21.04
N ALA A 55 -0.99 -3.10 21.12
CA ALA A 55 -1.43 -2.44 22.34
C ALA A 55 -2.96 -2.44 22.48
N ARG A 56 -3.44 -2.71 23.70
CA ARG A 56 -4.84 -2.61 24.10
C ARG A 56 -5.33 -1.16 23.99
N ILE A 57 -6.55 -0.96 23.50
CA ILE A 57 -7.25 0.33 23.55
C ILE A 57 -7.80 0.51 24.98
N LYS A 58 -7.41 1.58 25.67
CA LYS A 58 -7.89 1.88 27.02
C LYS A 58 -9.31 2.45 26.97
N ALA A 59 -10.14 2.04 27.91
CA ALA A 59 -11.45 2.65 28.15
C ALA A 59 -11.27 4.05 28.79
N SER A 60 -12.30 4.90 28.70
CA SER A 60 -12.23 6.32 29.11
C SER A 60 -12.02 6.53 30.61
N ASP A 61 -12.44 5.56 31.41
CA ASP A 61 -12.36 5.51 32.87
C ASP A 61 -11.01 4.98 33.37
N GLU A 62 -10.23 4.32 32.52
CA GLU A 62 -8.92 3.80 32.92
C GLU A 62 -7.90 4.94 33.08
N PRO A 63 -7.11 4.95 34.19
CA PRO A 63 -6.06 5.93 34.38
C PRO A 63 -4.98 5.79 33.29
N GLY A 64 -4.99 6.74 32.36
CA GLY A 64 -3.93 6.96 31.39
C GLY A 64 -2.97 8.03 31.89
N LYS A 65 -1.66 7.86 31.63
CA LYS A 65 -0.69 8.96 31.73
C LYS A 65 -1.01 9.96 30.62
N ARG A 66 -2.02 10.81 30.85
CA ARG A 66 -2.25 12.02 30.08
C ARG A 66 -1.09 12.92 30.46
N THR A 67 -0.01 12.89 29.68
CA THR A 67 1.07 13.86 29.85
C THR A 67 0.42 15.22 29.73
N LYS A 68 0.27 15.94 30.85
CA LYS A 68 -0.18 17.32 30.85
C LYS A 68 0.87 18.08 30.08
N ARG A 69 0.56 18.38 28.81
CA ARG A 69 1.50 19.05 27.93
C ARG A 69 1.38 20.53 28.24
N LYS A 70 2.51 21.15 28.58
CA LYS A 70 2.64 22.59 28.74
C LYS A 70 2.85 23.21 27.35
N CYS A 71 2.20 24.34 27.12
CA CYS A 71 2.48 25.17 25.95
C CYS A 71 3.93 25.65 26.02
N THR A 72 4.68 25.60 24.92
CA THR A 72 6.05 26.12 24.88
C THR A 72 6.13 27.65 24.84
N GLU A 73 5.02 28.31 24.47
CA GLU A 73 4.96 29.78 24.34
C GLU A 73 4.54 30.46 25.64
N CYS A 74 3.53 29.92 26.35
CA CYS A 74 3.00 30.52 27.58
C CYS A 74 3.14 29.64 28.82
N ASN A 75 3.73 28.44 28.72
CA ASN A 75 3.90 27.47 29.81
C ASN A 75 2.62 26.99 30.52
N GLU A 76 1.44 27.38 30.04
CA GLU A 76 0.15 26.91 30.55
C GLU A 76 -0.21 25.51 30.04
N GLU A 77 -0.96 24.76 30.83
CA GLU A 77 -1.44 23.42 30.49
C GLU A 77 -2.78 23.49 29.74
N GLY A 78 -3.02 22.54 28.83
CA GLY A 78 -4.35 22.36 28.22
C GLY A 78 -4.46 22.77 26.76
N HIS A 79 -3.41 23.35 26.16
CA HIS A 79 -3.36 23.66 24.73
C HIS A 79 -1.97 23.41 24.13
N TRP A 80 -1.89 23.39 22.79
CA TRP A 80 -0.61 23.32 22.08
C TRP A 80 -0.16 24.72 21.69
N ALA A 81 1.16 24.95 21.56
CA ALA A 81 1.72 26.23 21.11
C ALA A 81 1.06 26.78 19.83
N LYS A 82 0.66 25.89 18.91
CA LYS A 82 -0.08 26.24 17.68
C LYS A 82 -1.42 26.94 17.95
N TYR A 83 -2.08 26.59 19.05
CA TYR A 83 -3.39 27.10 19.46
C TYR A 83 -3.28 27.97 20.72
N CYS A 84 -2.09 28.50 21.00
CA CYS A 84 -1.91 29.42 22.13
C CYS A 84 -2.70 30.70 21.88
N PRO A 85 -3.58 31.13 22.81
CA PRO A 85 -4.32 32.37 22.67
C PRO A 85 -3.40 33.60 22.69
N GLY A 86 -2.22 33.49 23.30
CA GLY A 86 -1.15 34.50 23.25
C GLY A 86 -0.08 34.23 22.19
N GLY A 87 -0.31 33.29 21.26
CA GLY A 87 0.68 32.91 20.26
C GLY A 87 0.92 33.98 19.20
N PRO A 88 2.08 33.94 18.50
CA PRO A 88 2.38 34.88 17.43
C PRO A 88 1.35 34.77 16.32
N THR A 89 0.91 35.93 15.82
CA THR A 89 -0.01 36.03 14.69
C THR A 89 0.58 35.33 13.45
N ALA A 90 -0.27 34.89 12.52
CA ALA A 90 0.16 34.27 11.27
C ALA A 90 1.19 35.13 10.49
N SER A 91 1.11 36.46 10.63
CA SER A 91 2.06 37.39 10.03
C SER A 91 3.45 37.33 10.68
N GLN A 92 3.52 37.33 12.02
CA GLN A 92 4.77 37.21 12.77
C GLN A 92 5.45 35.86 12.49
N LYS A 93 4.65 34.78 12.40
CA LYS A 93 5.15 33.44 12.11
C LYS A 93 5.81 33.33 10.73
N ARG A 94 5.26 34.02 9.71
CA ARG A 94 5.86 34.08 8.37
C ARG A 94 7.20 34.83 8.36
N ARG A 95 7.34 35.90 9.14
CA ARG A 95 8.60 36.66 9.22
C ARG A 95 9.72 35.84 9.84
N LEU A 96 9.42 35.05 10.87
CA LEU A 96 10.39 34.16 11.54
C LEU A 96 10.83 33.00 10.64
N SER A 97 9.94 32.40 9.85
CA SER A 97 10.30 31.31 8.93
C SER A 97 11.21 31.76 7.77
N SER A 98 11.20 33.04 7.40
CA SER A 98 12.02 33.55 6.30
C SER A 98 13.50 33.68 6.67
N SER A 99 13.83 33.87 7.96
CA SER A 99 15.22 33.99 8.42
C SER A 99 15.94 32.65 8.54
N GLU A 100 15.23 31.54 8.73
CA GLU A 100 15.82 30.21 8.97
C GLU A 100 16.17 29.45 7.68
N ASN A 101 15.64 29.86 6.52
CA ASN A 101 15.86 29.20 5.22
C ASN A 101 17.07 29.75 4.43
N ALA A 102 17.86 30.66 5.02
CA ALA A 102 18.97 31.33 4.33
C ALA A 102 20.35 30.64 4.48
N SER A 103 20.44 29.50 5.17
CA SER A 103 21.71 28.83 5.46
C SER A 103 21.61 27.31 5.32
N GLY A 104 21.84 26.80 4.11
CA GLY A 104 21.89 25.37 3.79
C GLY A 104 22.68 25.13 2.51
N GLU A 105 24.01 25.16 2.62
CA GLU A 105 24.95 24.79 1.55
C GLU A 105 24.91 23.27 1.30
N GLY A 106 24.72 22.89 0.04
CA GLY A 106 24.71 21.49 -0.38
C GLY A 106 26.10 20.99 -0.75
N SER A 107 26.56 19.91 -0.10
CA SER A 107 27.71 19.11 -0.52
C SER A 107 27.22 17.76 -1.05
N ASN A 108 27.49 17.48 -2.33
CA ASN A 108 27.24 16.19 -2.96
C ASN A 108 28.59 15.46 -3.12
N ASP A 109 28.84 14.40 -2.35
CA ASP A 109 29.96 13.49 -2.59
C ASP A 109 29.49 12.25 -3.37
N PRO A 110 30.22 11.78 -4.40
CA PRO A 110 29.84 10.59 -5.17
C PRO A 110 30.27 9.29 -4.45
N ILE A 111 29.35 8.32 -4.40
CA ILE A 111 29.60 6.97 -3.87
C ILE A 111 30.36 6.14 -4.92
N THR A 112 31.60 5.75 -4.62
CA THR A 112 32.35 4.72 -5.37
C THR A 112 31.91 3.32 -4.95
N ALA A 113 31.29 2.58 -5.87
CA ALA A 113 30.97 1.16 -5.73
C ALA A 113 32.23 0.30 -5.94
N HIS A 114 32.53 -0.58 -4.97
CA HIS A 114 33.56 -1.61 -5.09
C HIS A 114 32.88 -2.95 -5.38
N THR A 115 33.31 -3.60 -6.46
CA THR A 115 33.01 -5.00 -6.77
C THR A 115 34.30 -5.79 -6.62
N SER A 116 34.27 -6.88 -5.85
CA SER A 116 35.36 -7.86 -5.77
C SER A 116 34.84 -9.23 -6.18
N LYS A 117 35.70 -9.94 -6.93
CA LYS A 117 35.61 -11.33 -7.35
C LYS A 117 35.62 -12.32 -6.18
#